data_AF-A0A6A4RRJ7-F1
#
_entry.id   AF-A0A6A4RRJ7-F1
#
_cell.length_a   1.000
_cell.length_b   1.000
_cell.length_c   1.000
_cell.angle_alpha   90.00
_cell.angle_beta   90.00
_cell.angle_gamma   90.00
#
_symmetry.space_group_name_H-M   'P 1'
#
loop_
_entity.id
_entity.type
_entity.pdbx_description
1 polymer ?
#
loop_
_entity_poly.entity_id
_entity_poly.type
_entity_poly.pdbx_seq_one_letter_code
_entity_poly.pdbx_strand_id
1 'polypeptide(L)'
;MDVRQVCCEFLQSQLHPTNCLGIRAFADLHTCTQLLGQAHAYAEQHFTEVVQGEEFLGLSLQQVCSLISSDKLTVSTEEKVRRHNADTYFNTSIP
;
A
#
# COMPACT_ATOMS: atom_id res chain seq x y z
N MET A 1 26.43 -13.29 -9.48
CA MET A 1 25.30 -12.40 -9.11
C MET A 1 24.04 -13.24 -9.22
N ASP A 2 23.26 -13.31 -8.15
CA ASP A 2 22.03 -14.11 -8.13
C ASP A 2 20.93 -13.33 -8.87
N VAL A 3 20.28 -13.97 -9.85
CA VAL A 3 19.26 -13.32 -10.70
C VAL A 3 18.11 -12.78 -9.85
N ARG A 4 17.82 -13.43 -8.72
CA ARG A 4 16.78 -13.01 -7.77
C ARG A 4 17.09 -11.64 -7.16
N GLN A 5 18.36 -11.37 -6.85
CA GLN A 5 18.77 -10.13 -6.23
C GLN A 5 18.63 -8.95 -7.20
N VAL A 6 19.07 -9.15 -8.45
CA VAL A 6 18.92 -8.14 -9.52
C VAL A 6 17.44 -7.90 -9.84
N CYS A 7 16.63 -8.96 -9.89
CA CYS A 7 15.18 -8.81 -10.02
C CYS A 7 14.57 -8.07 -8.82
N CYS A 8 15.00 -8.36 -7.58
CA CYS A 8 14.49 -7.63 -6.42
C CYS A 8 14.82 -6.15 -6.49
N GLU A 9 16.06 -5.76 -6.85
CA GLU A 9 16.44 -4.34 -7.01
C GLU A 9 15.67 -3.64 -8.14
N PHE A 10 15.44 -4.33 -9.26
CA PHE A 10 14.66 -3.80 -10.37
C PHE A 10 13.19 -3.60 -9.99
N LEU A 11 12.56 -4.60 -9.37
CA LEU A 11 11.17 -4.53 -8.92
C LEU A 11 10.99 -3.47 -7.84
N GLN A 12 12.00 -3.28 -6.98
CA GLN A 12 11.99 -2.21 -5.99
C GLN A 12 11.95 -0.82 -6.63
N SER A 13 12.63 -0.64 -7.77
CA SER A 13 12.58 0.61 -8.55
C SER A 13 11.32 0.76 -9.40
N GLN A 14 10.56 -0.32 -9.62
CA GLN A 14 9.33 -0.37 -10.43
C GLN A 14 8.07 -0.57 -9.57
N LEU A 15 8.18 -0.35 -8.26
CA LEU A 15 7.07 -0.45 -7.32
C LEU A 15 5.99 0.58 -7.66
N HIS A 16 4.79 0.09 -7.96
CA HIS A 16 3.65 0.89 -8.37
C HIS A 16 2.40 0.41 -7.63
N PRO A 17 1.43 1.27 -7.27
CA PRO A 17 0.21 0.84 -6.58
C PRO A 17 -0.56 -0.27 -7.30
N THR A 18 -0.48 -0.33 -8.64
CA THR A 18 -1.17 -1.36 -9.44
C THR A 18 -0.43 -2.71 -9.55
N ASN A 19 0.86 -2.78 -9.19
CA ASN A 19 1.68 -4.00 -9.29
C ASN A 19 2.31 -4.42 -7.95
N CYS A 20 2.19 -3.59 -6.90
CA CYS A 20 2.86 -3.80 -5.62
C CYS A 20 2.41 -5.08 -4.92
N LEU A 21 1.17 -5.52 -5.14
CA LEU A 21 0.63 -6.76 -4.56
C LEU A 21 1.22 -7.99 -5.25
N GLY A 22 1.35 -7.94 -6.58
CA GLY A 22 2.05 -8.95 -7.37
C GLY A 22 3.53 -9.04 -7.00
N ILE A 23 4.20 -7.88 -6.86
CA ILE A 23 5.60 -7.82 -6.41
C ILE A 23 5.76 -8.38 -4.99
N ARG A 24 4.82 -8.08 -4.09
CA ARG A 24 4.81 -8.63 -2.73
C ARG A 24 4.66 -10.15 -2.75
N ALA A 25 3.72 -10.70 -3.52
CA ALA A 25 3.54 -12.14 -3.65
C ALA A 25 4.78 -12.81 -4.26
N PHE A 26 5.42 -12.17 -5.24
CA PHE A 26 6.68 -12.62 -5.81
C PHE A 26 7.81 -12.62 -4.77
N ALA A 27 7.93 -11.55 -3.99
CA ALA A 27 8.93 -11.44 -2.92
C ALA A 27 8.74 -12.51 -1.84
N ASP A 28 7.50 -12.83 -1.50
CA ASP A 28 7.13 -13.90 -0.55
C ASP A 28 7.57 -15.28 -1.09
N LEU A 29 7.22 -15.57 -2.35
CA LEU A 29 7.60 -16.82 -3.03
C LEU A 29 9.13 -17.02 -3.09
N HIS A 30 9.87 -15.94 -3.31
CA HIS A 30 11.33 -15.95 -3.41
C HIS A 30 12.05 -15.67 -2.09
N THR A 31 11.33 -15.61 -0.96
CA THR A 31 11.88 -15.29 0.38
C THR A 31 12.74 -14.01 0.41
N CYS A 32 12.44 -13.04 -0.47
CA CYS A 32 13.14 -11.75 -0.57
C CYS A 32 12.54 -10.77 0.44
N THR A 33 12.90 -10.90 1.72
CA THR A 33 12.31 -10.15 2.83
C THR A 33 12.46 -8.62 2.72
N GLN A 34 13.55 -8.13 2.12
CA GLN A 34 13.72 -6.69 1.87
C GLN A 34 12.68 -6.15 0.88
N LEU A 35 12.50 -6.83 -0.26
CA LEU A 35 11.51 -6.44 -1.25
C LEU A 35 10.09 -6.60 -0.70
N LEU A 36 9.84 -7.69 0.03
CA LEU A 36 8.56 -7.97 0.68
C LEU A 36 8.17 -6.83 1.63
N GLY A 37 9.09 -6.40 2.49
CA GLY A 37 8.86 -5.31 3.43
C GLY A 37 8.60 -3.97 2.74
N GLN A 38 9.36 -3.66 1.68
CA GLN A 38 9.13 -2.43 0.91
C GLN A 38 7.82 -2.44 0.15
N ALA A 39 7.49 -3.53 -0.54
CA ALA A 39 6.23 -3.67 -1.27
C ALA A 39 5.03 -3.62 -0.34
N HIS A 40 5.13 -4.23 0.85
CA HIS A 40 4.10 -4.13 1.89
C HIS A 40 3.92 -2.70 2.39
N ALA A 41 5.02 -2.04 2.78
CA ALA A 41 4.96 -0.65 3.26
C ALA A 41 4.40 0.31 2.18
N TYR A 42 4.76 0.09 0.93
CA TYR A 42 4.26 0.86 -0.21
C TYR A 42 2.75 0.62 -0.41
N ALA A 43 2.30 -0.63 -0.34
CA ALA A 43 0.89 -0.98 -0.45
C ALA A 43 0.05 -0.37 0.70
N GLU A 44 0.61 -0.28 1.91
CA GLU A 44 -0.03 0.38 3.06
C GLU A 44 -0.12 1.91 2.86
N GLN A 45 0.95 2.56 2.37
CA GLN A 45 0.97 4.00 2.13
C GLN A 45 0.03 4.42 0.99
N HIS A 46 0.04 3.65 -0.11
CA HIS A 46 -0.77 3.90 -1.30
C HIS A 46 -2.07 3.08 -1.32
N PHE A 47 -2.52 2.60 -0.15
CA PHE A 47 -3.64 1.67 -0.06
C PHE A 47 -4.89 2.16 -0.81
N THR A 48 -5.19 3.46 -0.73
CA THR A 48 -6.34 4.06 -1.43
C THR A 48 -6.30 3.84 -2.95
N GLU A 49 -5.11 3.84 -3.55
CA GLU A 49 -4.93 3.56 -4.98
C GLU A 49 -4.90 2.05 -5.23
N VAL A 50 -4.26 1.29 -4.35
CA VAL A 50 -4.18 -0.18 -4.44
C VAL A 50 -5.58 -0.81 -4.41
N VAL A 51 -6.48 -0.36 -3.53
CA VAL A 51 -7.87 -0.87 -3.46
C VAL A 51 -8.71 -0.58 -4.68
N GLN A 52 -8.35 0.44 -5.46
CA GLN A 52 -9.01 0.77 -6.72
C GLN A 52 -8.45 -0.05 -7.89
N GLY A 53 -7.30 -0.71 -7.70
CA GLY A 53 -6.67 -1.54 -8.72
C GLY A 53 -7.31 -2.92 -8.87
N GLU A 54 -7.32 -3.43 -10.10
CA GLU A 54 -7.80 -4.78 -10.42
C GLU A 54 -7.00 -5.88 -9.71
N GLU A 55 -5.73 -5.62 -9.39
CA GLU A 55 -4.88 -6.56 -8.66
C GLU A 55 -5.39 -6.81 -7.22
N PHE A 56 -6.02 -5.80 -6.60
CA PHE A 56 -6.65 -5.96 -5.29
C PHE A 56 -7.93 -6.80 -5.36
N LEU A 57 -8.72 -6.65 -6.44
CA LEU A 57 -9.89 -7.48 -6.70
C LEU A 57 -9.52 -8.96 -6.90
N GLY A 58 -8.30 -9.23 -7.39
CA GLY A 58 -7.75 -10.58 -7.52
C GLY A 58 -7.22 -11.19 -6.22
N LEU A 59 -7.10 -10.42 -5.13
CA LEU A 59 -6.58 -10.93 -3.87
C LEU A 59 -7.59 -11.85 -3.16
N SER A 60 -7.04 -12.84 -2.45
CA SER A 60 -7.82 -13.65 -1.52
C SER A 60 -8.25 -12.83 -0.31
N LEU A 61 -9.41 -13.17 0.26
CA LEU A 61 -9.99 -12.50 1.43
C LEU A 61 -9.03 -12.44 2.63
N GLN A 62 -8.20 -13.48 2.81
CA GLN A 62 -7.11 -13.51 3.80
C GLN A 62 -6.05 -12.42 3.58
N GLN A 63 -5.64 -12.19 2.33
CA GLN A 63 -4.64 -11.18 1.98
C GLN A 63 -5.21 -9.77 2.18
N VAL A 64 -6.47 -9.56 1.80
CA VAL A 64 -7.20 -8.31 2.05
C VAL A 64 -7.32 -8.06 3.54
N CYS A 65 -7.77 -9.05 4.32
CA CYS A 65 -7.83 -8.97 5.78
C CYS A 65 -6.48 -8.61 6.39
N SER A 66 -5.39 -9.22 5.94
CA SER A 66 -4.05 -8.91 6.44
C SER A 66 -3.63 -7.47 6.09
N LEU A 67 -3.98 -6.96 4.92
CA LEU A 67 -3.70 -5.58 4.53
C LEU A 67 -4.50 -4.59 5.39
N ILE A 68 -5.83 -4.76 5.47
CA ILE A 68 -6.71 -3.84 6.22
C ILE A 68 -6.53 -3.92 7.74
N SER A 69 -6.02 -5.04 8.26
CA SER A 69 -5.73 -5.20 9.69
C SER A 69 -4.46 -4.46 10.12
N SER A 70 -3.72 -3.86 9.18
CA SER A 70 -2.52 -3.11 9.54
C SER A 70 -2.88 -1.76 10.15
N ASP A 71 -2.40 -1.51 11.36
CA ASP A 71 -2.66 -0.28 12.14
C ASP A 71 -2.18 0.99 11.42
N LYS A 72 -1.20 0.86 10.52
CA LYS A 72 -0.66 1.95 9.70
C LYS A 72 -1.65 2.51 8.68
N LEU A 73 -2.65 1.71 8.32
CA LEU A 73 -3.68 2.06 7.35
C LEU A 73 -4.72 3.03 7.95
N THR A 74 -4.93 2.93 9.25
CA THR A 74 -5.82 3.79 10.05
C THR A 74 -5.32 5.24 10.06
N VAL A 75 -4.00 5.44 10.20
CA VAL A 75 -3.36 6.77 10.32
C VAL A 75 -3.54 7.63 9.07
N SER A 76 -3.45 7.05 7.87
CA SER A 76 -3.62 7.77 6.60
C SER A 76 -5.04 8.28 6.40
N THR A 77 -6.04 7.59 6.96
CA THR A 77 -7.45 7.95 6.84
C THR A 77 -7.82 9.05 7.84
N GLU A 78 -7.35 8.94 9.09
CA GLU A 78 -7.59 9.95 10.11
C GLU A 78 -6.98 11.30 9.75
N GLU A 79 -5.79 11.35 9.14
CA GLU A 79 -5.16 12.60 8.75
C GLU A 79 -5.90 13.33 7.61
N LYS A 80 -6.46 12.57 6.67
CA LYS A 80 -7.27 13.12 5.58
C LYS A 80 -8.63 13.61 6.08
N VAL A 81 -9.25 12.88 7.00
CA VAL A 81 -10.48 13.30 7.69
C VAL A 81 -10.23 14.55 8.53
N ARG A 82 -9.09 14.62 9.26
CA ARG A 82 -8.67 15.76 10.11
C ARG A 82 -8.42 17.06 9.33
N ARG A 83 -8.15 16.98 8.04
CA ARG A 83 -8.01 18.16 7.18
C ARG A 83 -9.38 18.63 6.71
N HIS A 84 -10.21 17.70 6.24
CA HIS A 84 -11.54 18.02 5.70
C HIS A 84 -12.50 18.60 6.76
N ASN A 85 -12.45 18.10 7.99
CA ASN A 85 -13.20 18.69 9.10
C ASN A 85 -12.61 20.06 9.53
N ALA A 86 -11.30 20.28 9.51
CA ALA A 86 -10.72 21.61 9.79
C ALA A 86 -11.15 22.67 8.75
N ASP A 87 -11.18 22.33 7.47
CA ASP A 87 -11.62 23.23 6.39
C ASP A 87 -13.13 23.55 6.50
N THR A 88 -13.95 22.58 6.95
CA THR A 88 -15.40 22.78 7.12
C THR A 88 -15.73 23.67 8.33
N TYR A 89 -14.95 23.59 9.41
CA TYR A 89 -15.12 24.47 10.59
C TYR A 89 -14.70 25.92 10.31
N PHE A 90 -13.68 26.16 9.47
CA PHE A 90 -13.28 27.53 9.12
C PHE A 90 -14.25 28.20 8.14
N ASN A 91 -14.85 27.45 7.22
CA ASN A 91 -15.78 28.01 6.21
C ASN A 91 -17.22 28.23 6.71
N THR A 92 -17.58 27.73 7.90
CA THR A 92 -18.90 27.96 8.51
C THR A 92 -18.90 29.02 9.62
N SER A 93 -17.74 29.60 9.96
CA SER A 93 -17.61 30.64 11.00
C SER A 93 -17.28 32.04 10.45
N ILE A 94 -17.41 32.27 9.14
CA ILE A 94 -17.42 33.61 8.56
C ILE A 94 -18.89 33.99 8.29
N PRO A 95 -19.53 34.84 9.11
CA PRO A 95 -20.73 35.58 8.67
C PRO A 95 -20.38 36.62 7.60
#